data_AF-A0A376CSP6-F1
#
_entry.id   AF-A0A376CSP6-F1
#
_cell.length_a   1.000
_cell.length_b   1.000
_cell.length_c   1.000
_cell.angle_alpha   90.00
_cell.angle_beta   90.00
_cell.angle_gamma   90.00
#
_symmetry.space_group_name_H-M   'P 1'
#
loop_
_entity.id
_entity.type
_entity.pdbx_description
1 polymer ?
#
loop_
_entity_poly.entity_id
_entity_poly.type
_entity_poly.pdbx_seq_one_letter_code
_entity_poly.pdbx_strand_id
1 'polypeptide(L)'
;MHWQTHTVFNQLIPLNNSNLYLSDGALCEAVTREGASWDSDFLASIGQQLGTAESLELGRLANVNPPELLRYDAQGRRLDDVRFHPAWHLLMQGAMYQSGAQSCLGRRRSLRRICGARGAFYVTCAG
;
A
#
# COMPACT_ATOMS: atom_id res chain seq x y z
N MET A 1 -38.80 -19.27 2.83
CA MET A 1 -37.55 -19.94 2.38
C MET A 1 -37.06 -20.82 3.51
N HIS A 2 -37.14 -22.15 3.38
CA HIS A 2 -36.97 -23.13 4.49
C HIS A 2 -35.67 -23.96 4.36
N TRP A 3 -34.59 -23.36 3.84
CA TRP A 3 -33.32 -24.03 3.60
C TRP A 3 -32.16 -23.52 4.49
N GLN A 4 -32.41 -22.56 5.38
CA GLN A 4 -31.41 -22.09 6.34
C GLN A 4 -31.31 -23.06 7.53
N THR A 5 -30.13 -23.66 7.73
CA THR A 5 -29.88 -24.64 8.80
C THR A 5 -29.55 -23.99 10.15
N HIS A 6 -28.99 -22.79 10.13
CA HIS A 6 -28.71 -21.99 11.32
C HIS A 6 -28.58 -20.51 10.94
N THR A 7 -28.74 -19.65 11.93
CA THR A 7 -28.44 -18.22 11.80
C THR A 7 -27.00 -17.98 12.24
N VAL A 8 -26.20 -17.36 11.38
CA VAL A 8 -24.84 -16.95 11.73
C VAL A 8 -24.91 -15.64 12.50
N PHE A 9 -24.44 -15.65 13.75
CA PHE A 9 -24.32 -14.47 14.60
C PHE A 9 -22.87 -14.30 15.09
N ASN A 10 -22.56 -13.16 15.71
CA ASN A 10 -21.22 -12.83 16.23
C ASN A 10 -20.11 -12.80 15.17
N GLN A 11 -20.43 -12.35 13.94
CA GLN A 11 -19.40 -12.09 12.92
C GLN A 11 -18.88 -10.67 13.08
N LEU A 12 -17.58 -10.54 13.30
CA LEU A 12 -16.91 -9.25 13.30
C LEU A 12 -16.90 -8.68 11.89
N ILE A 13 -17.21 -7.39 11.78
CA ILE A 13 -17.12 -6.68 10.51
C ILE A 13 -15.64 -6.50 10.17
N PRO A 14 -15.18 -6.84 8.95
CA PRO A 14 -13.80 -6.61 8.53
C PRO A 14 -13.41 -5.14 8.69
N LEU A 15 -12.20 -4.90 9.17
CA LEU A 15 -11.65 -3.55 9.25
C LEU A 15 -11.38 -3.03 7.84
N ASN A 16 -12.20 -2.12 7.37
CA ASN A 16 -12.02 -1.40 6.12
C ASN A 16 -12.45 0.06 6.29
N ASN A 17 -12.04 0.91 5.34
CA ASN A 17 -12.38 2.33 5.30
C ASN A 17 -11.98 3.12 6.55
N SER A 18 -10.92 2.69 7.22
CA SER A 18 -10.31 3.40 8.35
C SER A 18 -9.10 4.20 7.90
N ASN A 19 -8.75 5.25 8.62
CA ASN A 19 -7.51 5.99 8.34
C ASN A 19 -6.35 5.31 9.06
N LEU A 20 -5.47 4.67 8.30
CA LEU A 20 -4.35 3.90 8.83
C LEU A 20 -3.34 4.74 9.63
N TYR A 21 -3.18 6.03 9.27
CA TYR A 21 -2.28 6.94 9.97
C TYR A 21 -2.88 7.42 11.29
N LEU A 22 -4.13 7.87 11.27
CA LEU A 22 -4.80 8.39 12.48
C LEU A 22 -5.15 7.29 13.48
N SER A 23 -5.29 6.03 13.03
CA SER A 23 -5.49 4.90 13.93
C SER A 23 -4.24 4.50 14.70
N ASP A 24 -3.05 4.91 14.26
CA ASP A 24 -1.78 4.58 14.91
C ASP A 24 -1.20 5.79 15.67
N GLY A 25 -1.52 5.85 16.96
CA GLY A 25 -1.02 6.89 17.85
C GLY A 25 0.51 6.87 18.00
N ALA A 26 1.13 5.68 18.01
CA ALA A 26 2.57 5.54 18.15
C ALA A 26 3.31 6.09 16.92
N LEU A 27 2.75 5.88 15.72
CA LEU A 27 3.26 6.45 14.49
C LEU A 27 3.13 7.98 14.47
N CYS A 28 1.97 8.52 14.87
CA CYS A 28 1.74 9.97 14.94
C CYS A 28 2.73 10.67 15.89
N GLU A 29 2.98 10.07 17.06
CA GLU A 29 3.98 10.54 18.02
C GLU A 29 5.41 10.44 17.46
N ALA A 30 5.74 9.35 16.78
CA ALA A 30 7.05 9.16 16.17
C ALA A 30 7.35 10.19 15.08
N VAL A 31 6.37 10.49 14.21
CA VAL A 31 6.48 11.53 13.17
C VAL A 31 6.75 12.90 13.80
N THR A 32 6.06 13.20 14.89
CA THR A 32 6.27 14.47 15.61
C THR A 32 7.63 14.53 16.29
N ARG A 33 8.05 13.45 16.96
CA ARG A 33 9.35 13.34 17.64
C ARG A 33 10.53 13.47 16.68
N GLU A 34 10.43 12.91 15.48
CA GLU A 34 11.49 12.99 14.46
C GLU A 34 11.49 14.31 13.67
N GLY A 35 10.64 15.28 14.04
CA GLY A 35 10.59 16.60 13.41
C GLY A 35 9.92 16.60 12.03
N ALA A 36 9.04 15.64 11.76
CA ALA A 36 8.29 15.48 10.52
C ALA A 36 6.84 15.97 10.60
N SER A 37 6.46 16.71 11.64
CA SER A 37 5.06 17.17 11.84
C SER A 37 4.48 17.98 10.68
N TRP A 38 5.33 18.61 9.86
CA TRP A 38 4.92 19.34 8.66
C TRP A 38 4.29 18.44 7.59
N ASP A 39 4.41 17.13 7.74
CA ASP A 39 3.91 16.11 6.82
C ASP A 39 2.68 15.36 7.31
N SER A 40 2.20 15.68 8.52
CA SER A 40 1.10 14.97 9.17
C SER A 40 -0.19 15.00 8.36
N ASP A 41 -0.54 16.13 7.75
CA ASP A 41 -1.76 16.26 6.93
C ASP A 41 -1.70 15.38 5.68
N PHE A 42 -0.51 15.28 5.09
CA PHE A 42 -0.26 14.45 3.92
C PHE A 42 -0.32 12.96 4.28
N LEU A 43 0.29 12.57 5.41
CA LEU A 43 0.22 11.21 5.93
C LEU A 43 -1.22 10.81 6.29
N ALA A 44 -2.01 11.73 6.84
CA ALA A 44 -3.44 11.50 7.09
C ALA A 44 -4.22 11.30 5.79
N SER A 45 -3.95 12.09 4.74
CA SER A 45 -4.57 11.91 3.43
C SER A 45 -4.22 10.55 2.81
N ILE A 46 -2.95 10.16 2.84
CA ILE A 46 -2.52 8.84 2.31
C ILE A 46 -3.10 7.71 3.15
N GLY A 47 -3.08 7.84 4.49
CA GLY A 47 -3.63 6.83 5.40
C GLY A 47 -5.12 6.58 5.17
N GLN A 48 -5.88 7.60 4.75
CA GLN A 48 -7.27 7.43 4.33
C GLN A 48 -7.39 6.71 3.00
N GLN A 49 -6.60 7.09 1.99
CA GLN A 49 -6.65 6.49 0.66
C GLN A 49 -6.23 5.01 0.68
N LEU A 50 -5.21 4.67 1.49
CA LEU A 50 -4.71 3.31 1.62
C LEU A 50 -5.63 2.41 2.44
N GLY A 51 -6.42 2.97 3.35
CA GLY A 51 -7.33 2.21 4.21
C GLY A 51 -8.68 1.91 3.57
N THR A 52 -8.94 2.34 2.34
CA THR A 52 -10.19 2.03 1.63
C THR A 52 -10.27 0.55 1.27
N ALA A 53 -11.49 0.03 1.15
CA ALA A 53 -11.70 -1.36 0.74
C ALA A 53 -11.10 -1.64 -0.65
N GLU A 54 -11.12 -0.67 -1.56
CA GLU A 54 -10.53 -0.77 -2.90
C GLU A 54 -9.02 -0.92 -2.83
N SER A 55 -8.34 -0.14 -1.98
CA SER A 55 -6.90 -0.23 -1.79
C SER A 55 -6.48 -1.59 -1.23
N LEU A 56 -7.22 -2.10 -0.23
CA LEU A 56 -7.00 -3.43 0.33
C LEU A 56 -7.22 -4.54 -0.72
N GLU A 57 -8.23 -4.39 -1.57
CA GLU A 57 -8.49 -5.33 -2.67
C GLU A 57 -7.38 -5.30 -3.74
N LEU A 58 -6.80 -4.13 -4.04
CA LEU A 58 -5.64 -4.03 -4.93
C LEU A 58 -4.44 -4.80 -4.35
N GLY A 59 -4.18 -4.68 -3.04
CA GLY A 59 -3.16 -5.48 -2.35
C GLY A 59 -3.42 -6.99 -2.45
N ARG A 60 -4.67 -7.40 -2.22
CA ARG A 60 -5.09 -8.81 -2.38
C ARG A 60 -4.88 -9.31 -3.81
N LEU A 61 -5.30 -8.55 -4.82
CA LEU A 61 -5.18 -8.92 -6.23
C LEU A 61 -3.73 -9.00 -6.68
N ALA A 62 -2.86 -8.12 -6.17
CA ALA A 62 -1.43 -8.16 -6.46
C ALA A 62 -0.74 -9.40 -5.87
N ASN A 63 -1.12 -9.82 -4.66
CA ASN A 63 -0.55 -11.00 -4.01
C ASN A 63 -1.09 -12.32 -4.57
N VAL A 64 -2.38 -12.40 -4.90
CA VAL A 64 -3.01 -13.62 -5.45
C VAL A 64 -2.59 -13.90 -6.89
N ASN A 65 -2.26 -12.86 -7.66
CA ASN A 65 -1.79 -12.97 -9.03
C ASN A 65 -0.29 -12.65 -9.10
N PRO A 66 0.59 -13.61 -8.78
CA PRO A 66 2.02 -13.37 -8.78
C PRO A 66 2.53 -13.04 -10.19
N PRO A 67 3.66 -12.32 -10.31
CA PRO A 67 4.23 -11.98 -11.60
C PRO A 67 4.67 -13.22 -12.39
N GLU A 68 4.43 -13.17 -13.69
CA GLU A 68 4.80 -14.23 -14.62
C GLU A 68 6.02 -13.83 -15.46
N LEU A 69 7.05 -14.66 -15.47
CA LEU A 69 8.25 -14.45 -16.29
C LEU A 69 8.01 -14.95 -17.72
N LEU A 70 8.00 -14.02 -18.67
CA LEU A 70 7.89 -14.24 -20.10
C LEU A 70 9.30 -14.28 -20.72
N ARG A 71 9.90 -15.47 -20.74
CA ARG A 71 11.25 -15.68 -21.32
C ARG A 71 11.27 -15.56 -22.84
N TYR A 72 10.21 -16.00 -23.50
CA TYR A 72 10.11 -16.05 -24.96
C TYR A 72 8.79 -15.47 -25.45
N ASP A 73 8.83 -14.84 -26.63
CA ASP A 73 7.63 -14.42 -27.35
C ASP A 73 6.95 -15.61 -28.07
N ALA A 74 5.77 -15.37 -28.65
CA ALA A 74 5.04 -16.39 -29.39
C ALA A 74 5.74 -16.86 -30.68
N GLN A 75 6.78 -16.14 -31.13
CA GLN A 75 7.60 -16.43 -32.30
C GLN A 75 8.93 -17.11 -31.94
N GLY A 76 9.16 -17.41 -30.66
CA GLY A 76 10.37 -18.06 -30.16
C GLY A 76 11.59 -17.15 -29.99
N ARG A 77 11.43 -15.82 -30.07
CA ARG A 77 12.49 -14.87 -29.74
C ARG A 77 12.54 -14.66 -28.24
N ARG A 78 13.75 -14.43 -27.73
CA ARG A 78 13.96 -14.15 -26.31
C ARG A 78 13.42 -12.75 -25.98
N LEU A 79 12.56 -12.68 -24.95
CA LEU A 79 11.89 -11.45 -24.50
C LEU A 79 12.45 -10.97 -23.16
N ASP A 80 12.66 -11.89 -22.21
CA ASP A 80 13.11 -11.61 -20.83
C ASP A 80 12.25 -10.56 -20.10
N ASP A 81 10.92 -10.60 -20.27
CA ASP A 81 9.99 -9.65 -19.64
C ASP A 81 9.20 -10.29 -18.48
N VAL A 82 8.65 -9.47 -17.58
CA VAL A 82 7.84 -9.91 -16.44
C VAL A 82 6.48 -9.23 -16.50
N ARG A 83 5.43 -10.04 -16.64
CA ARG A 83 4.05 -9.55 -16.67
C ARG A 83 3.48 -9.51 -15.24
N PHE A 84 3.06 -8.31 -14.83
CA PHE A 84 2.39 -8.08 -13.56
C PHE A 84 0.88 -7.90 -13.76
N HIS A 85 0.12 -8.14 -12.70
CA HIS A 85 -1.30 -7.81 -12.66
C HIS A 85 -1.49 -6.27 -12.64
N PRO A 86 -2.52 -5.69 -13.29
CA PRO A 86 -2.77 -4.24 -13.29
C PRO A 86 -2.80 -3.60 -11.90
N ALA A 87 -3.26 -4.34 -10.88
CA ALA A 87 -3.26 -3.90 -9.49
C ALA A 87 -1.86 -3.52 -8.97
N TRP A 88 -0.83 -4.27 -9.37
CA TRP A 88 0.56 -3.97 -9.02
C TRP A 88 1.01 -2.62 -9.57
N HIS A 89 0.64 -2.32 -10.83
CA HIS A 89 0.99 -1.04 -11.45
C HIS A 89 0.29 0.14 -10.77
N LEU A 90 -0.96 -0.02 -10.34
CA LEU A 90 -1.69 1.01 -9.58
C LEU A 90 -1.06 1.26 -8.21
N LEU A 91 -0.67 0.20 -7.49
CA LEU A 91 0.04 0.32 -6.21
C LEU A 91 1.38 1.03 -6.39
N MET A 92 2.14 0.68 -7.44
CA MET A 92 3.39 1.36 -7.77
C MET A 92 3.18 2.82 -8.16
N GLN A 93 2.15 3.16 -8.93
CA GLN A 93 1.86 4.56 -9.26
C GLN A 93 1.60 5.38 -8.00
N GLY A 94 0.79 4.89 -7.05
CA GLY A 94 0.56 5.60 -5.79
C GLY A 94 1.84 5.75 -4.96
N ALA A 95 2.65 4.69 -4.84
CA ALA A 95 3.94 4.75 -4.13
C ALA A 95 4.95 5.71 -4.80
N MET A 96 4.94 5.77 -6.13
CA MET A 96 5.90 6.55 -6.90
C MET A 96 5.54 8.04 -6.92
N TYR A 97 4.27 8.36 -7.19
CA TYR A 97 3.80 9.72 -7.38
C TYR A 97 3.40 10.40 -6.08
N GLN A 98 2.77 9.68 -5.15
CA GLN A 98 2.25 10.28 -3.93
C GLN A 98 3.32 10.29 -2.84
N SER A 99 3.89 9.14 -2.47
CA SER A 99 4.82 9.09 -1.33
C SER A 99 6.25 9.55 -1.66
N GLY A 100 6.63 9.64 -2.93
CA GLY A 100 7.95 10.15 -3.36
C GLY A 100 9.12 9.27 -2.93
N ALA A 101 8.84 8.00 -2.58
CA ALA A 101 9.73 7.05 -1.89
C ALA A 101 11.08 6.79 -2.57
N GLN A 102 11.16 6.99 -3.88
CA GLN A 102 12.38 6.84 -4.68
C GLN A 102 13.29 8.08 -4.69
N SER A 103 12.74 9.28 -4.49
CA SER A 103 13.54 10.53 -4.43
C SER A 103 14.31 10.70 -3.12
N CYS A 104 14.10 9.76 -2.19
CA CYS A 104 14.61 9.77 -0.82
C CYS A 104 16.12 9.53 -0.74
N LEU A 105 16.68 8.79 -1.69
CA LEU A 105 18.10 8.44 -1.70
C LEU A 105 19.03 9.65 -1.93
N GLY A 106 18.55 10.77 -2.48
CA GLY A 106 19.38 11.95 -2.78
C GLY A 106 19.35 13.09 -1.75
N ARG A 107 18.51 13.03 -0.71
CA ARG A 107 18.23 14.17 0.18
C ARG A 107 19.11 14.20 1.45
N ARG A 108 19.27 15.40 2.04
CA ARG A 108 20.01 15.63 3.32
C ARG A 108 19.54 14.66 4.41
N ARG A 109 20.44 14.26 5.32
CA ARG A 109 20.21 13.22 6.35
C ARG A 109 18.92 13.40 7.17
N SER A 110 18.50 14.62 7.49
CA SER A 110 17.23 14.89 8.20
C SER A 110 16.00 14.49 7.36
N LEU A 111 16.03 14.79 6.06
CA LEU A 111 14.95 14.45 5.13
C LEU A 111 14.95 12.95 4.77
N ARG A 112 16.11 12.27 4.80
CA ARG A 112 16.22 10.83 4.47
C ARG A 112 15.42 9.92 5.42
N ARG A 113 15.38 10.21 6.73
CA ARG A 113 14.59 9.42 7.70
C ARG A 113 13.09 9.60 7.49
N ILE A 114 12.67 10.83 7.19
CA ILE A 114 11.26 11.22 7.03
C ILE A 114 10.68 10.67 5.73
N CYS A 115 11.42 10.80 4.64
CA CYS A 115 11.05 10.26 3.34
C CYS A 115 11.08 8.71 3.31
N GLY A 116 11.94 8.09 4.14
CA GLY A 116 11.90 6.64 4.40
C GLY A 116 10.62 6.20 5.10
N ALA A 117 10.10 6.99 6.05
CA ALA A 117 8.84 6.71 6.72
C ALA A 117 7.64 6.72 5.76
N ARG A 118 7.60 7.65 4.79
CA ARG A 118 6.56 7.68 3.74
C ARG A 118 6.54 6.41 2.88
N GLY A 119 7.71 5.96 2.43
CA GLY A 119 7.84 4.75 1.61
C GLY A 119 7.57 3.47 2.40
N ALA A 120 8.07 3.39 3.63
CA ALA A 120 7.83 2.28 4.54
C ALA A 120 6.33 2.13 4.87
N PHE A 121 5.63 3.25 5.13
CA PHE A 121 4.18 3.21 5.37
C PHE A 121 3.41 2.64 4.17
N TYR A 122 3.74 3.05 2.95
CA TYR A 122 3.06 2.55 1.75
C TYR A 122 3.31 1.04 1.52
N VAL A 123 4.55 0.57 1.71
CA VAL A 123 4.90 -0.85 1.53
C VAL A 123 4.33 -1.74 2.64
N THR A 124 4.29 -1.26 3.88
CA THR A 124 3.74 -2.00 5.02
C THR A 124 2.21 -2.03 5.01
N CYS A 125 1.54 -0.99 4.51
CA CYS A 125 0.09 -0.94 4.43
C CYS A 125 -0.49 -1.60 3.17
N ALA A 126 0.28 -1.73 2.09
CA ALA A 126 -0.15 -2.35 0.83
C ALA A 126 0.30 -3.81 0.64
N GLY A 127 1.15 -4.33 1.54
CA GLY A 127 1.72 -5.68 1.50
C GLY A 127 0.87 -6.73 2.17
#